data_AF-A0A323V642-F1
#
_entry.id   AF-A0A323V642-F1
#
_cell.length_a   1.000
_cell.length_b   1.000
_cell.length_c   1.000
_cell.angle_alpha   90.00
_cell.angle_beta   90.00
_cell.angle_gamma   90.00
#
_symmetry.space_group_name_H-M   'P 1'
#
loop_
_entity.id
_entity.type
_entity.pdbx_description
1 polymer ?
#
loop_
_entity_poly.entity_id
_entity_poly.type
_entity_poly.pdbx_seq_one_letter_code
_entity_poly.pdbx_strand_id
1 'polypeptide(L)' 'MTDPLDDPFGPAGDPWMAGRTALVTGGGQTGEEPGVGYAISRVFAAHGASVAVLDRDPAAADRTVAAITAAG' A
#
# COMPACT_ATOMS: atom_id res chain seq x y z
N MET A 1 6.42 -2.41 -20.71
CA MET A 1 6.56 -1.13 -20.01
C MET A 1 6.58 -1.48 -18.54
N THR A 2 7.66 -1.18 -17.84
CA THR A 2 7.83 -1.50 -16.41
C THR A 2 6.81 -0.69 -15.61
N ASP A 3 6.17 -1.31 -14.60
CA ASP A 3 5.22 -0.60 -13.74
C ASP A 3 6.01 0.51 -13.02
N PRO A 4 5.60 1.80 -13.08
CA PRO A 4 6.25 2.86 -12.31
C PRO A 4 6.21 2.63 -10.78
N LEU A 5 5.45 1.63 -10.33
CA LEU A 5 5.38 1.17 -8.95
C LEU A 5 6.29 -0.04 -8.66
N ASP A 6 7.01 -0.57 -9.65
CA ASP A 6 8.07 -1.54 -9.41
C ASP A 6 9.25 -0.84 -8.72
N ASP A 7 9.45 -1.15 -7.44
CA ASP A 7 10.55 -0.61 -6.63
C ASP A 7 11.91 -1.14 -7.14
N PRO A 8 12.81 -0.29 -7.67
CA PRO A 8 14.13 -0.71 -8.13
C PRO A 8 15.04 -1.20 -6.98
N PHE A 9 14.63 -1.03 -5.73
CA PHE A 9 15.28 -1.55 -4.53
C PHE A 9 14.60 -2.80 -3.94
N GLY A 10 13.45 -3.21 -4.48
CA GLY A 10 12.69 -4.38 -4.05
C GLY A 10 13.26 -5.66 -4.66
N PRO A 11 14.43 -6.13 -4.18
CA PRO A 11 14.41 -7.25 -3.24
C PRO A 11 15.59 -7.25 -2.23
N ALA A 12 16.17 -6.09 -1.88
CA ALA A 12 17.49 -6.04 -1.26
C ALA A 12 17.60 -6.53 0.22
N GLY A 13 16.55 -7.07 0.84
CA GLY A 13 16.65 -7.61 2.21
C GLY A 13 15.35 -8.22 2.74
N ASP A 14 15.42 -8.72 3.99
CA ASP A 14 14.25 -9.19 4.73
C ASP A 14 13.13 -8.13 4.74
N PRO A 15 11.85 -8.52 4.76
CA PRO A 15 10.74 -7.57 4.80
C PRO A 15 10.87 -6.68 6.03
N TRP A 16 11.35 -5.45 5.84
CA TRP A 16 11.78 -4.58 6.93
C TRP A 16 10.63 -4.14 7.83
N MET A 17 9.37 -4.33 7.40
CA MET A 17 8.15 -4.06 8.15
C MET A 17 7.49 -5.32 8.74
N ALA A 18 8.13 -6.50 8.66
CA ALA A 18 7.60 -7.73 9.21
C ALA A 18 7.21 -7.59 10.70
N GLY A 19 5.99 -8.02 11.03
CA GLY A 19 5.45 -8.01 12.39
C GLY A 19 5.02 -6.63 12.90
N ARG A 20 5.10 -5.58 12.07
CA ARG A 20 4.63 -4.23 12.44
C ARG A 20 3.21 -3.99 11.98
N THR A 21 2.51 -3.11 12.68
CA THR A 21 1.20 -2.60 12.28
C THR A 21 1.30 -1.11 11.95
N ALA A 22 0.72 -0.69 10.83
CA ALA A 22 0.73 0.70 10.38
C ALA A 22 -0.70 1.21 10.11
N LEU A 23 -1.05 2.37 10.66
CA LEU A 23 -2.25 3.12 10.29
C LEU A 23 -1.85 4.20 9.28
N VAL A 24 -2.46 4.18 8.09
CA VAL A 24 -2.21 5.17 7.03
C VAL A 24 -3.46 6.02 6.83
N THR A 25 -3.36 7.30 7.16
CA THR A 25 -4.44 8.28 6.95
C THR A 25 -4.40 8.86 5.54
N GLY A 26 -5.55 9.04 4.91
CA GLY A 26 -5.61 9.41 3.48
C GLY A 26 -5.05 8.30 2.59
N GLY A 27 -5.22 7.04 3.02
CA GLY A 27 -4.68 5.87 2.33
C GLY A 27 -5.58 5.35 1.20
N GLY A 28 -6.75 5.96 0.99
CA GLY A 28 -7.69 5.55 -0.04
C GLY A 28 -7.21 5.90 -1.45
N GLN A 29 -7.64 5.10 -2.43
CA GLN A 29 -7.40 5.38 -3.84
C GLN A 29 -8.58 6.12 -4.46
N THR A 30 -8.30 7.32 -4.99
CA THR A 30 -9.25 8.18 -5.68
C THR A 30 -8.64 8.70 -6.99
N GLY A 31 -9.40 8.68 -8.09
CA GLY A 31 -8.94 9.17 -9.38
C GLY A 31 -8.16 8.14 -10.20
N GLU A 32 -7.65 8.59 -11.35
CA GLU A 32 -6.91 7.76 -12.31
C GLU A 32 -5.51 7.41 -11.82
N GLU A 33 -4.82 8.37 -11.18
CA GLU A 33 -3.45 8.21 -10.68
C GLU A 33 -3.39 7.86 -9.19
N PRO A 34 -2.40 7.06 -8.73
CA PRO A 34 -2.26 6.69 -7.34
C PRO A 34 -1.83 7.84 -6.42
N GLY A 35 -2.53 7.98 -5.29
CA GLY A 35 -2.16 8.92 -4.23
C GLY A 35 -0.99 8.44 -3.36
N VAL A 36 -0.38 9.36 -2.60
CA VAL A 36 0.76 9.04 -1.71
C VAL A 36 0.37 8.04 -0.62
N GLY A 37 -0.78 8.20 0.02
CA GLY A 37 -1.22 7.27 1.08
C GLY A 37 -1.50 5.86 0.54
N TYR A 38 -2.05 5.75 -0.68
CA TYR A 38 -2.20 4.48 -1.38
C TYR A 38 -0.82 3.82 -1.62
N ALA A 39 0.14 4.58 -2.14
CA ALA A 39 1.50 4.08 -2.40
C ALA A 39 2.18 3.60 -1.11
N ILE A 40 2.10 4.39 -0.01
CA ILE A 40 2.65 4.00 1.30
C ILE A 40 2.02 2.69 1.79
N SER A 41 0.69 2.58 1.69
CA SER A 41 -0.04 1.38 2.15
C SER A 41 0.44 0.13 1.41
N ARG A 42 0.63 0.23 0.10
CA ARG A 42 1.14 -0.87 -0.73
C ARG A 42 2.59 -1.25 -0.41
N VAL A 43 3.48 -0.27 -0.28
CA VAL A 43 4.89 -0.52 0.06
C VAL A 43 5.00 -1.16 1.45
N PHE A 44 4.26 -0.67 2.44
CA PHE A 44 4.31 -1.25 3.79
C PHE A 44 3.80 -2.70 3.81
N ALA A 45 2.69 -2.98 3.12
CA ALA A 45 2.17 -4.34 3.01
C ALA A 45 3.15 -5.28 2.30
N ALA A 46 3.75 -4.84 1.18
CA ALA A 46 4.75 -5.60 0.43
C ALA A 46 6.00 -5.93 1.27
N HIS A 47 6.28 -5.14 2.31
CA HIS A 47 7.37 -5.37 3.25
C HIS A 47 6.92 -5.99 4.60
N GLY A 48 5.72 -6.57 4.65
CA GLY A 48 5.28 -7.43 5.76
C GLY A 48 4.54 -6.73 6.90
N ALA A 49 4.11 -5.46 6.71
CA ALA A 49 3.25 -4.79 7.68
C ALA A 49 1.80 -5.32 7.62
N SER A 50 1.13 -5.35 8.77
CA SER A 50 -0.34 -5.27 8.83
C SER A 50 -0.77 -3.81 8.66
N VAL A 51 -1.54 -3.48 7.63
CA VAL A 51 -1.89 -2.09 7.31
C VAL A 51 -3.37 -1.82 7.55
N ALA A 52 -3.68 -0.79 8.33
CA ALA A 52 -5.01 -0.21 8.46
C ALA A 52 -5.11 1.04 7.57
N VAL A 53 -5.99 1.00 6.58
CA VAL A 53 -6.22 2.10 5.64
C VAL A 53 -7.35 2.98 6.16
N LEU A 54 -7.04 4.22 6.54
CA LEU A 54 -8.04 5.22 6.93
C LEU A 54 -8.22 6.23 5.81
N ASP A 55 -9.47 6.39 5.38
CA ASP A 55 -9.87 7.45 4.47
C ASP A 55 -11.24 8.01 4.85
N ARG A 56 -11.56 9.21 4.34
CA ARG A 56 -12.89 9.80 4.49
C ARG A 56 -13.92 9.07 3.64
N ASP A 57 -13.53 8.58 2.46
CA ASP A 57 -14.37 7.73 1.61
C ASP A 57 -14.05 6.25 1.91
N PRO A 58 -14.96 5.49 2.55
CA PRO A 58 -14.71 4.08 2.85
C PRO A 58 -14.48 3.25 1.57
N ALA A 59 -15.13 3.59 0.46
CA ALA A 59 -14.93 2.87 -0.79
C ALA A 59 -13.52 3.11 -1.37
N ALA A 60 -12.91 4.26 -1.10
CA ALA A 60 -11.52 4.54 -1.47
C ALA A 60 -10.54 3.70 -0.65
N ALA A 61 -10.78 3.55 0.66
CA ALA A 61 -9.99 2.67 1.50
C ALA A 61 -10.12 1.20 1.05
N ASP A 62 -11.33 0.74 0.77
CA ASP A 62 -11.59 -0.64 0.32
C ASP A 62 -10.88 -0.96 -1.00
N ARG A 63 -10.81 -0.01 -1.94
CA ARG A 63 -10.02 -0.17 -3.18
C ARG A 63 -8.54 -0.39 -2.89
N THR A 64 -7.95 0.35 -1.95
CA THR A 64 -6.57 0.15 -1.52
C THR A 64 -6.37 -1.22 -0.88
N VAL A 65 -7.28 -1.62 0.02
CA VAL A 65 -7.24 -2.93 0.67
C VAL A 65 -7.32 -4.05 -0.36
N ALA A 66 -8.25 -3.97 -1.31
CA ALA A 66 -8.39 -4.95 -2.38
C ALA A 66 -7.13 -5.06 -3.24
N ALA A 67 -6.49 -3.92 -3.56
CA ALA A 67 -5.23 -3.91 -4.31
C ALA A 67 -4.08 -4.56 -3.54
N ILE A 68 -3.99 -4.33 -2.23
CA ILE A 68 -3.01 -4.99 -1.35
C ILE A 68 -3.28 -6.49 -1.29
N THR A 69 -4.52 -6.90 -1.00
CA THR A 69 -4.89 -8.33 -0.90
C THR A 69 -4.69 -9.08 -2.22
N ALA A 70 -4.89 -8.43 -3.36
CA ALA A 70 -4.64 -9.03 -4.67
C ALA A 70 -3.14 -9.22 -4.97
N ALA A 71 -2.25 -8.47 -4.32
CA ALA A 71 -0.80 -8.55 -4.51
C ALA A 71 -0.12 -9.65 -3.67
N GLY A 72 -0.77 -10.12 -2.59
CA GLY A 72 -0.26 -11.15 -1.67
C GLY A 72 0.10 -10.61 -0.30
#